data_AF-A0A2T1LRU4-F1
#
_entry.id   AF-A0A2T1LRU4-F1
#
_cell.length_a   1.000
_cell.length_b   1.000
_cell.length_c   1.000
_cell.angle_alpha   90.00
_cell.angle_beta   90.00
_cell.angle_gamma   90.00
#
_symmetry.space_group_name_H-M   'P 1'
#
loop_
_entity.id
_entity.type
_entity.pdbx_description
1 polymer ?
#
loop_
_entity_poly.entity_id
_entity_poly.type
_entity_poly.pdbx_seq_one_letter_code
_entity_poly.pdbx_strand_id
1 'polypeptide(L)'
;MSGQGWRADVLAIKGDLKIAFEIQWSRQSIEETQLRQERYRQSGVECVWLFRTTPDSSPNPELPIFQLVETGGEFKVKFESRYLLLEDFVKAWLNEQIQYCTHLQLSAYQKINICISSCFCAKCEEKNHYFQILNSIYLSECGLSLERNQSKRTKLEFRPEIVQLIQKFAERQQKEDLYLANIERSKERFQSFTCCWCGYTLYHRDEVYRITTLEEIVKFNSPIESDPYPHWCYSKVHRFCNQRTLPDESQQSIVWVEGRKTDYRLKHVTFPPLPEVSTTIIDLADLPLSIKKSNNSTSLNTSNTCRFPDEIASDLKLIWQSILGSLPQEYEGLFRCYASLKSFYGDTVIIDLSYSFKSKTLDTYMSTFLNTCQEVLAKKSLYIRVDLKDSPQILWQSVNSTGKLSQDDSQAHQMTQNLNDIWQQLLKIIPDNYNSLRTLLMQHGLLLDIQNYRVIIGLSSQPLIDRANRDKLQIKQSFEKILGQSIEVQFTLLQKIDNNSKT
;
A
#
# COMPACT_ATOMS: atom_id res chain seq x y z
N MET A 1 36.40 -34.22 50.04
CA MET A 1 37.59 -35.09 49.89
C MET A 1 38.67 -34.29 49.18
N SER A 2 39.95 -34.53 49.46
CA SER A 2 41.08 -33.94 48.72
C SER A 2 41.50 -34.86 47.58
N GLY A 3 41.49 -34.37 46.34
CA GLY A 3 42.26 -34.99 45.27
C GLY A 3 43.74 -34.62 45.38
N GLN A 4 44.59 -35.19 44.52
CA GLN A 4 46.02 -34.87 44.52
C GLN A 4 46.24 -33.39 44.17
N GLY A 5 46.58 -32.56 45.16
CA GLY A 5 46.91 -31.14 44.96
C GLY A 5 45.71 -30.16 44.90
N TRP A 6 44.49 -30.58 45.26
CA TRP A 6 43.31 -29.70 45.33
C TRP A 6 42.34 -30.05 46.46
N ARG A 7 41.51 -29.08 46.84
CA ARG A 7 40.41 -29.19 47.79
C ARG A 7 39.26 -28.30 47.32
N ALA A 8 38.10 -28.90 47.05
CA ALA A 8 36.87 -28.17 46.77
C ALA A 8 36.17 -27.76 48.07
N ASP A 9 35.40 -26.68 48.02
CA ASP A 9 34.45 -26.31 49.07
C ASP A 9 33.35 -27.37 49.21
N VAL A 10 32.73 -27.73 48.08
CA VAL A 10 31.75 -28.81 47.98
C VAL A 10 32.13 -29.75 46.84
N LEU A 11 32.18 -31.06 47.13
CA LEU A 11 32.32 -32.11 46.12
C LEU A 11 31.04 -32.96 46.12
N ALA A 12 30.27 -32.90 45.05
CA ALA A 12 29.12 -33.74 44.81
C ALA A 12 29.52 -34.95 43.93
N ILE A 13 28.95 -36.12 44.23
CA ILE A 13 29.18 -37.36 43.49
C ILE A 13 27.84 -38.03 43.22
N LYS A 14 27.55 -38.38 41.96
CA LYS A 14 26.31 -39.03 41.52
C LYS A 14 26.65 -40.09 40.45
N GLY A 15 26.75 -41.35 40.88
CA GLY A 15 27.35 -42.39 40.03
C GLY A 15 28.81 -42.03 39.72
N ASP A 16 29.18 -42.06 38.45
CA ASP A 16 30.53 -41.70 37.98
C ASP A 16 30.74 -40.18 37.89
N LEU A 17 29.68 -39.37 37.90
CA LEU A 17 29.74 -37.92 37.80
C LEU A 17 30.27 -37.31 39.11
N LYS A 18 31.38 -36.57 39.03
CA LYS A 18 32.04 -35.87 40.14
C LYS A 18 32.10 -34.39 39.83
N ILE A 19 31.48 -33.56 40.66
CA ILE A 19 31.39 -32.11 40.45
C ILE A 19 31.87 -31.37 41.69
N ALA A 20 32.89 -30.55 41.53
CA ALA A 20 33.30 -29.54 42.50
C ALA A 20 32.48 -28.27 42.30
N PHE A 21 31.87 -27.76 43.37
CA PHE A 21 31.35 -26.39 43.42
C PHE A 21 32.30 -25.57 44.30
N GLU A 22 32.86 -24.51 43.71
CA GLU A 22 33.84 -23.60 44.33
C GLU A 22 33.19 -22.25 44.59
N ILE A 23 33.25 -21.73 45.82
CA ILE A 23 32.61 -20.47 46.23
C ILE A 23 33.67 -19.41 46.47
N GLN A 24 33.91 -18.56 45.47
CA GLN A 24 34.97 -17.56 45.54
C GLN A 24 34.41 -16.18 45.92
N TRP A 25 34.56 -15.84 47.20
CA TRP A 25 34.10 -14.58 47.80
C TRP A 25 35.11 -13.44 47.67
N SER A 26 36.40 -13.78 47.70
CA SER A 26 37.53 -12.86 47.49
C SER A 26 37.83 -12.70 45.99
N ARG A 27 38.53 -11.62 45.60
CA ARG A 27 39.02 -11.49 44.22
C ARG A 27 40.00 -12.63 43.89
N GLN A 28 39.81 -13.26 42.74
CA GLN A 28 40.69 -14.26 42.12
C GLN A 28 40.87 -13.85 40.65
N SER A 29 42.05 -14.06 40.07
CA SER A 29 42.25 -13.74 38.64
C SER A 29 41.68 -14.84 37.73
N ILE A 30 41.48 -14.54 36.45
CA ILE A 30 40.98 -15.54 35.50
C ILE A 30 42.04 -16.65 35.28
N GLU A 31 43.32 -16.29 35.28
CA GLU A 31 44.46 -17.21 35.14
C GLU A 31 44.57 -18.16 36.34
N GLU A 32 44.43 -17.66 37.56
CA GLU A 32 44.39 -18.49 38.77
C GLU A 32 43.19 -19.44 38.75
N THR A 33 42.03 -18.97 38.28
CA THR A 33 40.82 -19.78 38.11
C THR A 33 41.06 -20.91 37.09
N GLN A 34 41.70 -20.62 35.96
CA GLN A 34 42.10 -21.62 34.96
C GLN A 34 43.10 -22.65 35.52
N LEU A 35 44.12 -22.20 36.26
CA LEU A 35 45.10 -23.08 36.90
C LEU A 35 44.48 -24.01 37.95
N ARG A 36 43.42 -23.57 38.66
CA ARG A 36 42.64 -24.43 39.57
C ARG A 36 41.72 -25.37 38.80
N GLN A 37 41.00 -24.89 37.78
CA GLN A 37 40.15 -25.69 36.89
C GLN A 37 40.91 -26.87 36.27
N GLU A 38 42.13 -26.64 35.81
CA GLU A 38 42.98 -27.66 35.21
C GLU A 38 43.28 -28.83 36.17
N ARG A 39 43.46 -28.58 37.48
CA ARG A 39 43.69 -29.63 38.48
C ARG A 39 42.46 -30.50 38.71
N TYR A 40 41.26 -29.89 38.67
CA TYR A 40 40.00 -30.61 38.69
C TYR A 40 39.84 -31.49 37.46
N ARG A 41 40.05 -30.92 36.27
CA ARG A 41 39.99 -31.62 34.97
C ARG A 41 40.95 -32.81 34.91
N GLN A 42 42.21 -32.63 35.33
CA GLN A 42 43.21 -33.71 35.45
C GLN A 42 42.80 -34.84 36.41
N SER A 43 41.94 -34.54 37.38
CA SER A 43 41.44 -35.51 38.37
C SER A 43 40.12 -36.18 37.95
N GLY A 44 39.62 -35.91 36.73
CA GLY A 44 38.31 -36.39 36.28
C GLY A 44 37.16 -35.80 37.11
N VAL A 45 37.29 -34.56 37.55
CA VAL A 45 36.28 -33.81 38.30
C VAL A 45 35.89 -32.58 37.48
N GLU A 46 34.60 -32.43 37.21
CA GLU A 46 34.05 -31.21 36.65
C GLU A 46 34.03 -30.12 37.74
N CYS A 47 34.30 -28.86 37.40
CA CYS A 47 34.32 -27.78 38.39
C CYS A 47 33.51 -26.58 37.92
N VAL A 48 32.63 -26.11 38.82
CA VAL A 48 31.71 -24.99 38.63
C VAL A 48 32.02 -23.90 39.65
N TRP A 49 32.25 -22.69 39.16
CA TRP A 49 32.67 -21.56 39.98
C TRP A 49 31.52 -20.60 40.28
N LEU A 50 31.33 -20.31 41.55
CA LEU A 50 30.31 -19.40 42.08
C LEU A 50 31.00 -18.18 42.70
N PHE A 51 31.08 -17.10 41.92
CA PHE A 51 31.82 -15.89 42.28
C PHE A 51 30.91 -14.78 42.79
N ARG A 52 31.27 -14.09 43.89
CA ARG A 52 30.58 -12.84 44.29
C ARG A 52 30.68 -11.76 43.20
N THR A 53 31.86 -11.67 42.58
CA THR A 53 32.14 -10.82 41.42
C THR A 53 32.96 -11.64 40.44
N THR A 54 32.39 -11.91 39.28
CA THR A 54 32.98 -12.79 38.25
C THR A 54 34.17 -12.13 37.57
N PRO A 55 35.31 -12.84 37.36
CA PRO A 55 36.45 -12.29 36.63
C PRO A 55 36.22 -12.21 35.11
N ASP A 56 35.34 -13.06 34.58
CA ASP A 56 34.82 -13.02 33.21
C ASP A 56 33.31 -13.32 33.26
N SER A 57 32.53 -12.70 32.37
CA SER A 57 31.08 -12.93 32.21
C SER A 57 30.72 -13.70 30.94
N SER A 58 31.71 -14.10 30.15
CA SER A 58 31.54 -14.80 28.87
C SER A 58 31.24 -16.29 29.11
N PRO A 59 30.17 -16.86 28.52
CA PRO A 59 29.90 -18.31 28.62
C PRO A 59 31.04 -19.14 28.02
N ASN A 60 31.69 -19.98 28.84
CA ASN A 60 32.82 -20.82 28.46
C ASN A 60 32.65 -22.24 29.04
N PRO A 61 32.55 -23.30 28.21
CA PRO A 61 32.31 -24.67 28.68
C PRO A 61 33.49 -25.24 29.49
N GLU A 62 34.72 -24.84 29.16
CA GLU A 62 35.93 -25.31 29.85
C GLU A 62 36.09 -24.65 31.23
N LEU A 63 35.43 -23.50 31.45
CA LEU A 63 35.53 -22.72 32.67
C LEU A 63 34.14 -22.19 33.10
N PRO A 64 33.26 -23.05 33.66
CA PRO A 64 31.91 -22.66 34.07
C PRO A 64 31.94 -21.67 35.23
N ILE A 65 31.80 -20.38 34.93
CA ILE A 65 31.77 -19.27 35.90
C ILE A 65 30.37 -18.67 35.95
N PHE A 66 29.83 -18.53 37.16
CA PHE A 66 28.55 -17.89 37.42
C PHE A 66 28.67 -16.88 38.57
N GLN A 67 27.82 -15.85 38.56
CA GLN A 67 27.78 -14.89 39.65
C GLN A 67 26.85 -15.39 40.76
N LEU A 68 27.37 -15.48 41.98
CA LEU A 68 26.61 -15.72 43.20
C LEU A 68 26.22 -14.39 43.83
N VAL A 69 24.91 -14.17 44.00
CA VAL A 69 24.31 -12.95 44.54
C VAL A 69 23.56 -13.30 45.82
N GLU A 70 23.85 -12.56 46.89
CA GLU A 70 23.10 -12.63 48.15
C GLU A 70 21.99 -11.57 48.13
N THR A 71 20.77 -11.93 48.53
CA THR A 71 19.65 -10.98 48.64
C THR A 71 18.72 -11.41 49.75
N GLY A 72 18.64 -10.64 50.84
CA GLY A 72 17.74 -10.92 51.96
C GLY A 72 18.06 -12.21 52.73
N GLY A 73 19.32 -12.65 52.72
CA GLY A 73 19.76 -13.93 53.30
C GLY A 73 19.62 -15.15 52.38
N GLU A 74 19.04 -14.98 51.18
CA GLU A 74 19.01 -16.03 50.15
C GLU A 74 20.17 -15.88 49.17
N PHE A 75 20.79 -17.00 48.80
CA PHE A 75 21.79 -17.06 47.72
C PHE A 75 21.14 -17.45 46.39
N LYS A 76 21.42 -16.64 45.36
CA LYS A 76 20.91 -16.80 44.00
C LYS A 76 22.06 -16.79 43.00
N VAL A 77 22.03 -17.69 42.03
CA VAL A 77 23.00 -17.75 40.93
C VAL A 77 22.42 -16.95 39.77
N LYS A 78 23.15 -15.94 39.30
CA LYS A 78 22.87 -15.26 38.04
C LYS A 78 23.20 -16.22 36.90
N PHE A 79 22.17 -16.64 36.19
CA PHE A 79 22.26 -17.57 35.08
C PHE A 79 21.72 -16.87 33.84
N GLU A 80 22.63 -16.42 32.97
CA GLU A 80 22.31 -15.61 31.80
C GLU A 80 21.48 -14.35 32.20
N SER A 81 20.29 -14.17 31.62
CA SER A 81 19.37 -13.05 31.91
C SER A 81 18.43 -13.29 33.10
N ARG A 82 18.62 -14.35 33.90
CA ARG A 82 17.76 -14.70 35.05
C ARG A 82 18.55 -14.99 36.32
N TYR A 83 17.83 -15.17 37.42
CA TYR A 83 18.37 -15.65 38.70
C TYR A 83 17.70 -16.97 39.06
N LEU A 84 18.49 -17.94 39.51
CA LEU A 84 18.04 -19.21 40.07
C LEU A 84 18.39 -19.22 41.57
N LEU A 85 17.59 -19.89 42.41
CA LEU A 85 18.03 -20.19 43.77
C LEU A 85 19.27 -21.09 43.70
N LEU A 86 20.22 -20.93 44.63
CA LEU A 86 21.44 -21.75 44.65
C LEU A 86 21.13 -23.26 44.66
N GLU A 87 20.13 -23.67 45.45
CA GLU A 87 19.66 -25.05 45.51
C GLU A 87 19.12 -25.54 44.15
N ASP A 88 18.31 -24.74 43.46
CA ASP A 88 17.76 -25.08 42.15
C ASP A 88 18.84 -25.15 41.06
N PHE A 89 19.83 -24.25 41.10
CA PHE A 89 20.98 -24.29 40.20
C PHE A 89 21.82 -25.57 40.40
N VAL A 90 22.13 -25.92 41.66
CA VAL A 90 22.89 -27.15 41.98
C VAL A 90 22.09 -28.40 41.58
N LYS A 91 20.78 -28.45 41.86
CA LYS A 91 19.90 -29.53 41.39
C LYS A 91 19.83 -29.63 39.87
N ALA A 92 19.77 -28.50 39.16
CA ALA A 92 19.75 -28.48 37.70
C ALA A 92 21.05 -29.03 37.12
N TRP A 93 22.20 -28.62 37.67
CA TRP A 93 23.51 -29.09 37.24
C TRP A 93 23.69 -30.59 37.49
N LEU A 94 23.40 -31.06 38.71
CA LEU A 94 23.51 -32.48 39.08
C LEU A 94 22.52 -33.40 38.34
N ASN A 95 21.50 -32.85 37.68
CA ASN A 95 20.56 -33.60 36.84
C ASN A 95 20.80 -33.38 35.34
N GLU A 96 21.96 -32.84 34.96
CA GLU A 96 22.37 -32.60 33.58
C GLU A 96 21.35 -31.74 32.81
N GLN A 97 20.61 -30.87 33.52
CA GLN A 97 19.62 -29.96 32.97
C GLN A 97 20.26 -28.65 32.48
N ILE A 98 21.57 -28.49 32.60
CA ILE A 98 22.34 -27.34 32.12
C ILE A 98 23.38 -27.84 31.13
N GLN A 99 23.47 -27.21 29.96
CA GLN A 99 24.46 -27.53 28.93
C GLN A 99 24.91 -26.26 28.20
N TYR A 100 26.21 -26.12 27.94
CA TYR A 100 26.72 -25.06 27.06
C TYR A 100 26.24 -25.23 25.62
N CYS A 101 25.71 -24.16 25.04
CA CYS A 101 25.25 -24.08 23.65
C CYS A 101 25.97 -22.98 22.87
N THR A 102 26.30 -23.24 21.61
CA THR A 102 26.98 -22.30 20.70
C THR A 102 26.00 -21.50 19.83
N HIS A 103 24.76 -21.97 19.72
CA HIS A 103 23.68 -21.34 18.97
C HIS A 103 22.44 -21.24 19.84
N LEU A 104 21.65 -20.18 19.68
CA LEU A 104 20.40 -19.99 20.41
C LEU A 104 19.21 -20.39 19.53
N GLN A 105 18.49 -21.45 19.90
CA GLN A 105 17.30 -21.85 19.18
C GLN A 105 16.11 -20.99 19.60
N LEU A 106 15.69 -20.09 18.70
CA LEU A 106 14.46 -19.33 18.88
C LEU A 106 13.24 -20.25 18.86
N SER A 107 12.29 -19.98 19.77
CA SER A 107 11.05 -20.72 19.89
C SER A 107 10.27 -20.71 18.58
N ALA A 108 9.70 -21.86 18.20
CA ALA A 108 8.80 -21.92 17.05
C ALA A 108 7.54 -21.06 17.26
N TYR A 109 7.12 -20.87 18.52
CA TYR A 109 6.00 -20.00 18.91
C TYR A 109 6.53 -18.66 19.40
N GLN A 110 6.16 -17.57 18.73
CA GLN A 110 6.53 -16.22 19.11
C GLN A 110 5.28 -15.35 19.30
N LYS A 111 5.30 -14.51 20.34
CA LYS A 111 4.32 -13.43 20.50
C LYS A 111 4.76 -12.26 19.62
N ILE A 112 4.04 -12.01 18.53
CA ILE A 112 4.37 -11.00 17.52
C ILE A 112 3.38 -9.84 17.60
N ASN A 113 3.93 -8.63 17.68
CA ASN A 113 3.22 -7.37 17.56
C ASN A 113 3.40 -6.84 16.13
N ILE A 114 2.29 -6.58 15.44
CA ILE A 114 2.29 -6.08 14.06
C ILE A 114 1.54 -4.76 14.02
N CYS A 115 2.20 -3.68 13.61
CA CYS A 115 1.55 -2.42 13.31
C CYS A 115 1.09 -2.41 11.86
N ILE A 116 -0.17 -2.01 11.63
CA ILE A 116 -0.70 -1.72 10.29
C ILE A 116 -0.82 -0.21 10.14
N SER A 117 -0.25 0.33 9.06
CA SER A 117 -0.21 1.75 8.78
C SER A 117 -0.70 2.07 7.37
N SER A 118 -1.34 3.21 7.18
CA SER A 118 -1.65 3.74 5.85
C SER A 118 -0.53 4.61 5.29
N CYS A 119 -0.43 4.63 3.96
CA CYS A 119 0.31 5.60 3.16
C CYS A 119 -0.47 5.88 1.85
N PHE A 120 -0.08 6.91 1.11
CA PHE A 120 -0.59 7.18 -0.23
C PHE A 120 0.48 6.84 -1.28
N CYS A 121 0.06 6.35 -2.44
CA CYS A 121 1.02 5.97 -3.48
C CYS A 121 1.54 7.20 -4.23
N ALA A 122 2.85 7.49 -4.14
CA ALA A 122 3.48 8.59 -4.87
C ALA A 122 3.34 8.56 -6.42
N LYS A 123 2.87 7.43 -7.02
CA LYS A 123 2.59 7.34 -8.47
C LYS A 123 1.12 7.55 -8.83
N CYS A 124 0.17 7.09 -8.01
CA CYS A 124 -1.26 7.11 -8.36
C CYS A 124 -2.15 7.81 -7.33
N GLU A 125 -1.57 8.42 -6.30
CA GLU A 125 -2.24 9.13 -5.19
C GLU A 125 -3.16 8.27 -4.30
N GLU A 126 -3.49 7.04 -4.70
CA GLU A 126 -4.41 6.17 -3.99
C GLU A 126 -3.88 5.64 -2.63
N LYS A 127 -4.80 5.45 -1.68
CA LYS A 127 -4.51 4.95 -0.32
C LYS A 127 -4.08 3.48 -0.35
N ASN A 128 -3.06 3.15 0.42
CA ASN A 128 -2.51 1.80 0.62
C ASN A 128 -2.24 1.55 2.10
N HIS A 129 -2.18 0.28 2.49
CA HIS A 129 -1.87 -0.16 3.84
C HIS A 129 -0.73 -1.15 3.82
N TYR A 130 0.28 -0.94 4.67
CA TYR A 130 1.38 -1.89 4.84
C TYR A 130 1.55 -2.19 6.33
N PHE A 131 2.38 -3.17 6.64
CA PHE A 131 2.56 -3.60 8.02
C PHE A 131 4.04 -3.79 8.38
N GLN A 132 4.32 -3.67 9.69
CA GLN A 132 5.66 -3.77 10.27
C GLN A 132 5.58 -4.58 11.57
N ILE A 133 6.54 -5.46 11.80
CA ILE A 133 6.67 -6.14 13.09
C ILE A 133 7.33 -5.16 14.07
N LEU A 134 6.73 -4.95 15.24
CA LEU A 134 7.25 -4.05 16.28
C LEU A 134 8.21 -4.75 17.26
N ASN A 135 8.31 -6.08 17.23
CA ASN A 135 9.21 -6.83 18.10
C ASN A 135 10.69 -6.50 17.84
N SER A 136 11.36 -6.00 18.87
CA SER A 136 12.82 -6.09 19.02
C SER A 136 13.26 -7.40 19.68
N ILE A 137 12.42 -8.00 20.54
CA ILE A 137 12.76 -9.18 21.34
C ILE A 137 12.02 -10.44 20.87
N TYR A 138 12.74 -11.56 20.84
CA TYR A 138 12.26 -12.90 20.47
C TYR A 138 12.69 -13.92 21.53
N LEU A 139 11.82 -14.86 21.88
CA LEU A 139 12.10 -15.87 22.91
C LEU A 139 12.74 -17.13 22.33
N SER A 140 13.62 -17.75 23.10
CA SER A 140 14.22 -19.06 22.79
C SER A 140 13.54 -20.20 23.54
N GLU A 141 13.73 -21.43 23.05
CA GLU A 141 13.23 -22.65 23.69
C GLU A 141 13.78 -22.84 25.13
N CYS A 142 14.96 -22.29 25.44
CA CYS A 142 15.56 -22.33 26.79
C CYS A 142 15.16 -21.15 27.72
N GLY A 143 14.30 -20.25 27.21
CA GLY A 143 13.76 -19.10 27.93
C GLY A 143 14.62 -17.85 27.95
N LEU A 144 15.71 -17.79 27.17
CA LEU A 144 16.47 -16.56 26.93
C LEU A 144 15.78 -15.67 25.88
N SER A 145 15.94 -14.36 26.04
CA SER A 145 15.46 -13.34 25.11
C SER A 145 16.58 -12.88 24.19
N LEU A 146 16.38 -12.98 22.87
CA LEU A 146 17.27 -12.41 21.86
C LEU A 146 16.72 -11.07 21.39
N GLU A 147 17.49 -9.99 21.56
CA GLU A 147 17.24 -8.74 20.85
C GLU A 147 17.75 -8.85 19.41
N ARG A 148 16.89 -8.51 18.44
CA ARG A 148 17.18 -8.62 17.02
C ARG A 148 16.92 -7.29 16.32
N ASN A 149 17.99 -6.68 15.82
CA ASN A 149 17.92 -5.48 15.00
C ASN A 149 17.16 -5.73 13.69
N GLN A 150 16.05 -5.00 13.50
CA GLN A 150 15.13 -5.14 12.36
C GLN A 150 15.76 -4.71 11.00
N SER A 151 16.98 -4.17 11.02
CA SER A 151 17.73 -3.75 9.82
C SER A 151 18.36 -4.91 9.03
N LYS A 152 18.45 -6.12 9.59
CA LYS A 152 19.02 -7.28 8.87
C LYS A 152 18.06 -7.78 7.76
N ARG A 153 18.65 -8.17 6.62
CA ARG A 153 18.00 -8.43 5.30
C ARG A 153 16.81 -9.40 5.27
N THR A 154 16.60 -10.22 6.31
CA THR A 154 15.45 -11.12 6.43
C THR A 154 14.36 -10.49 7.31
N LYS A 155 13.58 -9.59 6.69
CA LYS A 155 12.37 -8.99 7.26
C LYS A 155 11.34 -10.07 7.57
N LEU A 156 11.04 -10.27 8.86
CA LEU A 156 10.09 -11.27 9.32
C LEU A 156 8.66 -10.95 8.84
N GLU A 157 8.37 -9.69 8.49
CA GLU A 157 7.10 -9.27 7.90
C GLU A 157 6.68 -10.13 6.69
N PHE A 158 7.64 -10.56 5.87
CA PHE A 158 7.34 -11.25 4.60
C PHE A 158 7.27 -12.78 4.72
N ARG A 159 7.32 -13.32 5.96
CA ARG A 159 7.13 -14.75 6.19
C ARG A 159 5.68 -15.18 5.92
N PRO A 160 5.42 -16.31 5.25
CA PRO A 160 4.07 -16.75 4.91
C PRO A 160 3.10 -16.78 6.10
N GLU A 161 3.60 -17.15 7.28
CA GLU A 161 2.80 -17.22 8.51
C GLU A 161 2.27 -15.85 8.94
N ILE A 162 3.05 -14.79 8.75
CA ILE A 162 2.68 -13.40 9.03
C ILE A 162 1.74 -12.86 7.94
N VAL A 163 2.05 -13.12 6.67
CA VAL A 163 1.23 -12.67 5.53
C VAL A 163 -0.19 -13.25 5.61
N GLN A 164 -0.31 -14.56 5.89
CA GLN A 164 -1.61 -15.23 6.07
C GLN A 164 -2.39 -14.70 7.27
N LEU A 165 -1.71 -14.36 8.38
CA LEU A 165 -2.34 -13.75 9.54
C LEU A 165 -2.98 -12.40 9.19
N ILE A 166 -2.22 -11.54 8.48
CA ILE A 166 -2.68 -10.20 8.10
C ILE A 166 -3.78 -10.26 7.02
N GLN A 167 -3.72 -11.21 6.09
CA GLN A 167 -4.81 -11.46 5.13
C GLN A 167 -6.12 -11.84 5.86
N LYS A 168 -6.06 -12.82 6.77
CA LYS A 168 -7.23 -13.23 7.58
C LYS A 168 -7.74 -12.11 8.49
N PHE A 169 -6.87 -11.23 8.96
CA PHE A 169 -7.27 -10.05 9.73
C PHE A 169 -8.06 -9.08 8.85
N ALA A 170 -7.55 -8.73 7.67
CA ALA A 170 -8.24 -7.83 6.74
C ALA A 170 -9.61 -8.39 6.27
N GLU A 171 -9.70 -9.69 5.97
CA GLU A 171 -10.96 -10.37 5.61
C GLU A 171 -12.04 -10.28 6.71
N ARG A 172 -11.62 -10.28 7.99
CA ARG A 172 -12.53 -10.17 9.14
C ARG A 172 -12.96 -8.74 9.42
N GLN A 173 -12.09 -7.76 9.16
CA GLN A 173 -12.32 -6.34 9.43
C GLN A 173 -13.18 -5.66 8.34
N GLN A 174 -14.34 -6.24 8.01
CA GLN A 174 -15.28 -5.79 6.96
C GLN A 174 -15.83 -4.34 7.11
N LYS A 175 -15.36 -3.59 8.12
CA LYS A 175 -15.71 -2.19 8.39
C LYS A 175 -14.59 -1.19 8.10
N GLU A 176 -13.36 -1.64 7.88
CA GLU A 176 -12.24 -0.76 7.54
C GLU A 176 -11.71 -1.08 6.15
N ASP A 177 -11.58 -0.04 5.33
CA ASP A 177 -11.09 -0.06 3.95
C ASP A 177 -9.58 -0.40 3.88
N LEU A 178 -9.21 -1.63 4.28
CA LEU A 178 -7.83 -2.09 4.41
C LEU A 178 -7.26 -2.60 3.07
N TYR A 179 -6.92 -1.65 2.20
CA TYR A 179 -6.17 -1.86 0.95
C TYR A 179 -4.72 -2.32 1.19
N LEU A 180 -4.52 -3.59 1.55
CA LEU A 180 -3.21 -4.17 1.80
C LEU A 180 -2.31 -4.10 0.55
N ALA A 181 -1.13 -3.50 0.72
CA ALA A 181 -0.07 -3.44 -0.28
C ALA A 181 0.38 -4.86 -0.68
N ASN A 182 0.67 -5.03 -1.97
CA ASN A 182 1.22 -6.27 -2.49
C ASN A 182 2.65 -6.47 -1.94
N ILE A 183 3.07 -7.73 -1.81
CA ILE A 183 4.44 -8.09 -1.44
C ILE A 183 5.12 -8.64 -2.69
N GLU A 184 6.02 -7.86 -3.29
CA GLU A 184 6.78 -8.26 -4.47
C GLU A 184 8.24 -8.49 -4.13
N ARG A 185 8.89 -9.38 -4.89
CA ARG A 185 10.33 -9.64 -4.78
C ARG A 185 11.07 -8.87 -5.86
N SER A 186 11.93 -7.94 -5.44
CA SER A 186 12.72 -7.13 -6.36
C SER A 186 13.75 -7.98 -7.12
N LYS A 187 14.25 -7.46 -8.24
CA LYS A 187 15.35 -8.06 -9.01
C LYS A 187 16.62 -8.25 -8.15
N GLU A 188 16.78 -7.45 -7.11
CA GLU A 188 17.89 -7.45 -6.14
C GLU A 188 17.62 -8.38 -4.93
N ARG A 189 16.69 -9.32 -5.07
CA ARG A 189 16.36 -10.42 -4.14
C ARG A 189 15.69 -10.04 -2.82
N PHE A 190 15.55 -8.75 -2.48
CA PHE A 190 14.76 -8.31 -1.33
C PHE A 190 13.25 -8.28 -1.63
N GLN A 191 12.43 -8.49 -0.63
CA GLN A 191 10.98 -8.27 -0.72
C GLN A 191 10.65 -6.84 -0.30
N SER A 192 9.61 -6.27 -0.92
CA SER A 192 9.16 -4.90 -0.68
C SER A 192 7.65 -4.80 -0.85
N PHE A 193 7.03 -3.84 -0.16
CA PHE A 193 5.63 -3.50 -0.39
C PHE A 193 5.49 -2.71 -1.71
N THR A 194 4.51 -3.07 -2.53
CA THR A 194 4.12 -2.35 -3.75
C THR A 194 2.65 -1.97 -3.68
N CYS A 195 2.29 -0.86 -4.32
CA CYS A 195 0.93 -0.34 -4.35
C CYS A 195 -0.03 -1.41 -4.90
N CYS A 196 -1.08 -1.73 -4.13
CA CYS A 196 -2.07 -2.74 -4.51
C CYS A 196 -2.79 -2.40 -5.82
N TRP A 197 -2.92 -1.10 -6.10
CA TRP A 197 -3.52 -0.54 -7.30
C TRP A 197 -2.60 -0.58 -8.53
N CYS A 198 -1.47 0.14 -8.51
CA CYS A 198 -0.65 0.31 -9.72
C CYS A 198 0.62 -0.56 -9.77
N GLY A 199 1.06 -1.13 -8.64
CA GLY A 199 2.31 -1.89 -8.50
C GLY A 199 3.57 -1.05 -8.25
N TYR A 200 3.45 0.25 -7.97
CA TYR A 200 4.60 1.10 -7.64
C TYR A 200 5.15 0.80 -6.24
N THR A 201 6.47 0.70 -6.08
CA THR A 201 7.12 0.44 -4.78
C THR A 201 6.79 1.49 -3.74
N LEU A 202 6.34 1.06 -2.56
CA LEU A 202 6.05 1.93 -1.43
C LEU A 202 7.30 2.04 -0.56
N TYR A 203 7.70 3.27 -0.24
CA TYR A 203 8.84 3.55 0.63
C TYR A 203 8.35 4.03 2.00
N HIS A 204 9.04 3.64 3.07
CA HIS A 204 8.68 3.95 4.46
C HIS A 204 8.90 5.44 4.86
N ARG A 205 8.78 6.40 3.93
CA ARG A 205 9.08 7.83 4.16
C ARG A 205 7.87 8.75 4.12
N ASP A 206 6.76 8.31 3.53
CA ASP A 206 5.54 9.12 3.42
C ASP A 206 4.72 9.02 4.72
N GLU A 207 3.94 10.05 5.05
CA GLU A 207 3.31 10.25 6.36
C GLU A 207 2.57 8.99 6.89
N VAL A 208 3.17 8.35 7.90
CA VAL A 208 2.76 7.03 8.39
C VAL A 208 1.71 7.17 9.48
N TYR A 209 0.44 7.14 9.10
CA TYR A 209 -0.66 7.02 10.07
C TYR A 209 -0.81 5.56 10.51
N ARG A 210 -0.49 5.27 11.77
CA ARG A 210 -0.77 3.97 12.40
C ARG A 210 -2.28 3.83 12.55
N ILE A 211 -2.86 2.77 11.99
CA ILE A 211 -4.29 2.47 12.13
C ILE A 211 -4.51 1.61 13.36
N THR A 212 -3.79 0.50 13.46
CA THR A 212 -4.00 -0.50 14.50
C THR A 212 -2.72 -1.28 14.79
N THR A 213 -2.72 -1.98 15.93
CA THR A 213 -1.67 -2.94 16.30
C THR A 213 -2.33 -4.27 16.64
N LEU A 214 -1.87 -5.33 15.98
CA LEU A 214 -2.28 -6.71 16.22
C LEU A 214 -1.24 -7.39 17.10
N GLU A 215 -1.67 -8.04 18.18
CA GLU A 215 -0.82 -8.85 19.06
C GLU A 215 -1.27 -10.31 18.98
N GLU A 216 -0.43 -11.19 18.43
CA GLU A 216 -0.79 -12.57 18.10
C GLU A 216 0.33 -13.56 18.41
N ILE A 217 -0.03 -14.82 18.69
CA ILE A 217 0.94 -15.91 18.87
C ILE A 217 1.10 -16.66 17.55
N VAL A 218 2.25 -16.48 16.91
CA VAL A 218 2.56 -17.04 15.59
C VAL A 218 3.45 -18.27 15.76
N LYS A 219 3.03 -19.40 15.18
CA LYS A 219 3.89 -20.57 14.97
C LYS A 219 4.64 -20.40 13.65
N PHE A 220 5.96 -20.33 13.71
CA PHE A 220 6.84 -20.34 12.55
C PHE A 220 7.21 -21.77 12.16
N ASN A 221 7.05 -22.12 10.88
CA ASN A 221 7.29 -23.47 10.36
C ASN A 221 8.79 -23.77 10.21
N SER A 222 9.57 -22.81 9.72
CA SER A 222 11.04 -22.84 9.74
C SER A 222 11.58 -22.04 10.93
N PRO A 223 12.70 -22.45 11.56
CA PRO A 223 13.35 -21.67 12.62
C PRO A 223 13.62 -20.22 12.20
N ILE A 224 13.60 -19.29 13.16
CA ILE A 224 14.13 -17.95 12.93
C ILE A 224 15.66 -18.04 13.05
N GLU A 225 16.36 -17.81 11.94
CA GLU A 225 17.83 -17.83 11.93
C GLU A 225 18.41 -16.77 12.88
N SER A 226 19.24 -17.24 13.82
CA SER A 226 20.07 -16.42 14.70
C SER A 226 21.54 -16.54 14.29
N ASP A 227 22.32 -15.49 14.53
CA ASP A 227 23.78 -15.62 14.53
C ASP A 227 24.23 -16.57 15.69
N PRO A 228 25.47 -17.09 15.70
CA PRO A 228 26.00 -17.84 16.82
C PRO A 228 25.87 -17.06 18.14
N TYR A 229 25.41 -17.74 19.19
CA TYR A 229 25.12 -17.14 20.48
C TYR A 229 25.52 -18.13 21.59
N PRO A 230 26.81 -18.10 21.99
CA PRO A 230 27.33 -18.82 23.16
C PRO A 230 26.51 -18.51 24.43
N HIS A 231 25.96 -19.54 25.06
CA HIS A 231 25.20 -19.41 26.32
C HIS A 231 25.13 -20.74 27.08
N TRP A 232 24.90 -20.66 28.39
CA TRP A 232 24.46 -21.79 29.19
C TRP A 232 22.95 -21.99 29.02
N CYS A 233 22.60 -23.10 28.36
CA CYS A 233 21.23 -23.51 28.11
C CYS A 233 20.70 -24.29 29.32
N TYR A 234 19.43 -24.12 29.69
CA TYR A 234 18.76 -24.87 30.76
C TYR A 234 17.50 -25.54 30.21
N SER A 235 17.31 -26.83 30.51
CA SER A 235 16.17 -27.62 30.04
C SER A 235 15.81 -28.73 31.03
N LYS A 236 14.58 -28.68 31.57
CA LYS A 236 14.04 -29.74 32.45
C LYS A 236 13.81 -31.08 31.73
N VAL A 237 13.78 -31.06 30.40
CA VAL A 237 13.48 -32.19 29.51
C VAL A 237 14.64 -32.49 28.55
N HIS A 238 15.85 -32.02 28.87
CA HIS A 238 17.10 -32.27 28.13
C HIS A 238 17.08 -31.89 26.63
N ARG A 239 16.18 -30.96 26.27
CA ARG A 239 16.12 -30.31 24.95
C ARG A 239 16.93 -29.02 24.99
N PHE A 240 18.09 -29.00 24.35
CA PHE A 240 19.04 -27.89 24.38
C PHE A 240 19.19 -27.22 23.01
N CYS A 241 19.53 -25.93 22.97
CA CYS A 241 19.58 -25.14 21.75
C CYS A 241 20.59 -25.63 20.67
N ASN A 242 21.58 -26.45 21.05
CA ASN A 242 22.49 -27.11 20.10
C ASN A 242 21.85 -28.28 19.34
N GLN A 243 20.76 -28.85 19.85
CA GLN A 243 20.11 -30.03 19.26
C GLN A 243 19.16 -29.57 18.16
N ARG A 244 19.58 -29.70 16.88
CA ARG A 244 18.69 -29.46 15.74
C ARG A 244 17.43 -30.32 15.86
N THR A 245 16.31 -29.70 16.16
CA THR A 245 15.00 -30.33 15.97
C THR A 245 14.77 -30.42 14.46
N LEU A 246 14.88 -31.64 13.91
CA LEU A 246 14.48 -31.89 12.53
C LEU A 246 12.98 -31.53 12.38
N PRO A 247 12.58 -30.73 11.37
CA PRO A 247 11.18 -30.52 11.09
C PRO A 247 10.51 -31.85 10.75
N ASP A 248 9.37 -32.12 11.38
CA ASP A 248 8.54 -33.29 11.08
C ASP A 248 8.10 -33.23 9.60
N GLU A 249 8.31 -34.31 8.85
CA GLU A 249 8.14 -34.36 7.39
C GLU A 249 6.65 -34.44 6.98
N SER A 250 5.89 -33.39 7.28
CA SER A 250 4.51 -33.20 6.82
C SER A 250 4.29 -31.82 6.20
N GLN A 251 5.26 -31.36 5.39
CA GLN A 251 5.06 -30.16 4.56
C GLN A 251 4.08 -30.44 3.42
N GLN A 252 2.80 -30.12 3.65
CA GLN A 252 1.85 -29.95 2.55
C GLN A 252 2.33 -28.82 1.63
N SER A 253 2.47 -29.14 0.34
CA SER A 253 2.88 -28.21 -0.70
C SER A 253 1.89 -27.04 -0.83
N ILE A 254 2.27 -25.86 -0.34
CA ILE A 254 1.55 -24.63 -0.69
C ILE A 254 1.88 -24.31 -2.15
N VAL A 255 0.86 -24.37 -3.00
CA VAL A 255 0.95 -24.04 -4.43
C VAL A 255 1.24 -22.56 -4.57
N TRP A 256 2.39 -22.22 -5.16
CA TRP A 256 2.69 -20.87 -5.59
C TRP A 256 1.82 -20.50 -6.80
N VAL A 257 1.02 -19.44 -6.66
CA VAL A 257 0.44 -18.76 -7.82
C VAL A 257 1.46 -17.72 -8.31
N GLU A 258 2.41 -18.16 -9.13
CA GLU A 258 3.27 -17.22 -9.86
C GLU A 258 2.42 -16.41 -10.83
N GLY A 259 2.50 -15.08 -10.73
CA GLY A 259 1.98 -14.17 -11.75
C GLY A 259 2.69 -14.43 -13.07
N ARG A 260 1.96 -14.95 -14.06
CA ARG A 260 2.50 -15.38 -15.35
C ARG A 260 3.38 -14.30 -15.99
N LYS A 261 4.67 -14.58 -16.16
CA LYS A 261 5.49 -13.92 -17.18
C LYS A 261 5.13 -14.51 -18.54
N THR A 262 4.50 -13.73 -19.41
CA THR A 262 4.42 -14.08 -20.83
C THR A 262 5.77 -13.79 -21.49
N ASP A 263 6.45 -14.86 -21.92
CA ASP A 263 7.66 -14.77 -22.73
C ASP A 263 7.38 -14.03 -24.04
N TYR A 264 8.23 -13.05 -24.38
CA TYR A 264 8.47 -12.63 -25.75
C TYR A 264 9.97 -12.48 -25.98
N ARG A 265 10.58 -13.53 -26.54
CA ARG A 265 11.89 -13.44 -27.20
C ARG A 265 11.68 -13.06 -28.66
N LEU A 266 12.23 -11.93 -29.09
CA LEU A 266 12.73 -11.74 -30.45
C LEU A 266 14.04 -10.93 -30.38
N LYS A 267 14.98 -11.24 -31.27
CA LYS A 267 16.40 -10.80 -31.22
C LYS A 267 16.72 -9.68 -32.22
N HIS A 268 17.89 -9.06 -32.00
CA HIS A 268 18.69 -8.18 -32.89
C HIS A 268 18.26 -6.68 -32.93
N VAL A 269 19.16 -5.66 -33.00
CA VAL A 269 20.65 -5.65 -33.01
C VAL A 269 21.26 -4.40 -32.31
N THR A 270 22.55 -4.10 -32.56
CA THR A 270 23.45 -3.09 -31.95
C THR A 270 23.36 -1.64 -32.47
N PHE A 271 23.79 -0.68 -31.63
CA PHE A 271 24.13 0.74 -31.94
C PHE A 271 25.44 0.90 -32.77
N PRO A 272 25.77 2.09 -33.32
CA PRO A 272 26.57 3.12 -32.60
C PRO A 272 26.08 4.60 -32.87
N PRO A 273 26.86 5.70 -32.73
CA PRO A 273 26.66 6.66 -31.63
C PRO A 273 26.37 8.14 -32.04
N LEU A 274 26.30 9.01 -31.01
CA LEU A 274 26.09 10.47 -31.05
C LEU A 274 27.14 11.25 -31.87
N PRO A 275 26.85 12.54 -32.18
CA PRO A 275 27.61 13.59 -31.48
C PRO A 275 26.75 14.70 -30.82
N GLU A 276 27.42 15.47 -29.97
CA GLU A 276 26.94 16.57 -29.12
C GLU A 276 26.71 17.89 -29.90
N VAL A 277 26.11 18.91 -29.26
CA VAL A 277 26.69 20.28 -29.11
C VAL A 277 25.84 21.19 -28.20
N SER A 278 26.52 21.78 -27.19
CA SER A 278 26.33 23.08 -26.51
C SER A 278 24.94 23.67 -26.18
N THR A 279 24.66 23.70 -24.87
CA THR A 279 24.32 24.88 -24.05
C THR A 279 24.12 26.28 -24.67
N THR A 280 23.12 27.02 -24.18
CA THR A 280 23.28 28.35 -23.55
C THR A 280 22.19 28.58 -22.49
N ILE A 281 22.53 29.22 -21.37
CA ILE A 281 21.63 29.64 -20.27
C ILE A 281 21.43 31.15 -20.36
N ILE A 282 20.20 31.66 -20.18
CA ILE A 282 19.93 33.00 -19.61
C ILE A 282 18.71 32.90 -18.68
N ASP A 283 18.76 33.63 -17.57
CA ASP A 283 17.81 33.59 -16.46
C ASP A 283 17.11 34.97 -16.27
N LEU A 284 15.90 34.94 -15.70
CA LEU A 284 15.11 35.94 -14.96
C LEU A 284 15.13 37.49 -15.22
N ALA A 285 13.92 38.06 -15.03
CA ALA A 285 13.55 39.46 -14.66
C ALA A 285 13.70 40.56 -15.75
N ASP A 286 12.79 41.54 -15.92
CA ASP A 286 12.15 42.38 -14.89
C ASP A 286 10.83 43.08 -15.33
N LEU A 287 10.12 43.68 -14.37
CA LEU A 287 8.93 44.55 -14.57
C LEU A 287 9.30 46.01 -14.94
N PRO A 288 8.34 46.84 -15.39
CA PRO A 288 8.16 48.10 -14.65
C PRO A 288 6.73 48.63 -14.46
N LEU A 289 6.64 49.59 -13.53
CA LEU A 289 5.50 50.38 -13.07
C LEU A 289 5.59 51.83 -13.63
N SER A 290 4.56 52.69 -13.70
CA SER A 290 3.07 52.57 -13.70
C SER A 290 2.46 53.99 -13.85
N ILE A 291 1.12 54.16 -13.81
CA ILE A 291 0.39 55.44 -13.55
C ILE A 291 0.44 56.44 -14.76
N LYS A 292 -0.62 57.16 -15.23
CA LYS A 292 -1.70 57.95 -14.56
C LYS A 292 -2.95 58.16 -15.47
N LYS A 293 -4.02 58.73 -14.90
CA LYS A 293 -5.36 58.97 -15.50
C LYS A 293 -5.44 60.17 -16.47
N SER A 294 -6.38 60.13 -17.42
CA SER A 294 -7.21 61.29 -17.81
C SER A 294 -8.58 60.84 -18.36
N ASN A 295 -9.59 61.73 -18.33
CA ASN A 295 -10.97 61.46 -18.75
C ASN A 295 -11.19 61.84 -20.23
N ASN A 296 -12.00 61.07 -20.98
CA ASN A 296 -13.27 61.55 -21.56
C ASN A 296 -14.00 60.49 -22.39
N SER A 297 -15.25 60.80 -22.75
CA SER A 297 -16.28 59.90 -23.26
C SER A 297 -16.18 59.53 -24.75
N THR A 298 -17.03 58.58 -25.14
CA THR A 298 -17.59 58.38 -26.50
C THR A 298 -16.65 57.94 -27.63
N SER A 299 -16.49 56.62 -27.80
CA SER A 299 -17.03 55.92 -28.98
C SER A 299 -16.89 54.40 -28.82
N LEU A 300 -17.97 53.65 -29.09
CA LEU A 300 -17.95 52.19 -29.16
C LEU A 300 -17.35 51.77 -30.51
N ASN A 301 -16.04 51.49 -30.52
CA ASN A 301 -15.39 50.95 -31.70
C ASN A 301 -15.69 49.45 -31.87
N THR A 302 -16.37 49.14 -32.95
CA THR A 302 -16.79 47.79 -33.36
C THR A 302 -15.63 46.99 -33.95
N SER A 303 -15.09 46.01 -33.21
CA SER A 303 -14.16 45.02 -33.79
C SER A 303 -14.10 43.66 -33.07
N ASN A 304 -15.23 43.17 -32.54
CA ASN A 304 -15.40 41.74 -32.25
C ASN A 304 -16.31 41.11 -33.32
N THR A 305 -15.73 40.78 -34.48
CA THR A 305 -16.39 39.96 -35.49
C THR A 305 -16.46 38.51 -35.01
N CYS A 306 -17.67 37.97 -34.84
CA CYS A 306 -17.88 36.55 -34.60
C CYS A 306 -17.21 35.73 -35.72
N ARG A 307 -16.19 34.94 -35.39
CA ARG A 307 -15.66 33.92 -36.31
C ARG A 307 -16.64 32.77 -36.35
N PHE A 308 -17.44 32.72 -37.42
CA PHE A 308 -18.14 31.51 -37.81
C PHE A 308 -17.13 30.58 -38.52
N PRO A 309 -17.20 29.26 -38.31
CA PRO A 309 -16.67 28.30 -39.28
C PRO A 309 -17.44 28.47 -40.61
N ASP A 310 -16.75 28.36 -41.75
CA ASP A 310 -17.32 28.63 -43.08
C ASP A 310 -18.37 27.59 -43.55
N GLU A 311 -18.70 26.59 -42.74
CA GLU A 311 -19.62 25.47 -43.05
C GLU A 311 -20.97 25.53 -42.30
N ILE A 312 -21.39 26.71 -41.80
CA ILE A 312 -22.73 26.88 -41.20
C ILE A 312 -23.71 27.42 -42.25
N ALA A 313 -24.79 26.68 -42.49
CA ALA A 313 -25.84 27.02 -43.46
C ALA A 313 -26.40 28.45 -43.26
N SER A 314 -26.73 29.12 -44.36
CA SER A 314 -27.26 30.51 -44.40
C SER A 314 -28.40 30.74 -43.42
N ASP A 315 -29.26 29.74 -43.28
CA ASP A 315 -30.54 29.84 -42.57
C ASP A 315 -30.32 29.84 -41.05
N LEU A 316 -29.27 29.17 -40.58
CA LEU A 316 -28.84 29.17 -39.19
C LEU A 316 -28.25 30.53 -38.80
N LYS A 317 -27.55 31.21 -39.71
CA LYS A 317 -27.06 32.58 -39.51
C LYS A 317 -28.21 33.58 -39.35
N LEU A 318 -29.27 33.43 -40.15
CA LEU A 318 -30.50 34.23 -40.02
C LEU A 318 -31.25 33.93 -38.71
N ILE A 319 -31.32 32.66 -38.29
CA ILE A 319 -31.89 32.27 -37.00
C ILE A 319 -31.11 32.89 -35.84
N TRP A 320 -29.77 32.77 -35.84
CA TRP A 320 -28.92 33.35 -34.81
C TRP A 320 -29.02 34.88 -34.74
N GLN A 321 -29.08 35.55 -35.89
CA GLN A 321 -29.34 36.99 -35.97
C GLN A 321 -30.73 37.36 -35.44
N SER A 322 -31.76 36.55 -35.71
CA SER A 322 -33.11 36.75 -35.17
C SER A 322 -33.17 36.56 -33.65
N ILE A 323 -32.41 35.61 -33.08
CA ILE A 323 -32.29 35.43 -31.63
C ILE A 323 -31.61 36.66 -31.02
N LEU A 324 -30.42 37.03 -31.51
CA LEU A 324 -29.67 38.18 -30.97
C LEU A 324 -30.45 39.50 -31.09
N GLY A 325 -31.13 39.74 -32.21
CA GLY A 325 -31.96 40.93 -32.43
C GLY A 325 -33.29 40.93 -31.67
N SER A 326 -33.67 39.82 -31.02
CA SER A 326 -34.85 39.74 -30.15
C SER A 326 -34.50 39.81 -28.65
N LEU A 327 -33.21 39.83 -28.30
CA LEU A 327 -32.77 40.03 -26.92
C LEU A 327 -32.92 41.51 -26.53
N PRO A 328 -33.28 41.82 -25.27
CA PRO A 328 -33.14 43.17 -24.72
C PRO A 328 -31.71 43.71 -24.92
N GLN A 329 -31.61 45.00 -25.25
CA GLN A 329 -30.34 45.64 -25.66
C GLN A 329 -29.23 45.55 -24.59
N GLU A 330 -29.62 45.51 -23.31
CA GLU A 330 -28.74 45.29 -22.16
C GLU A 330 -28.10 43.88 -22.10
N TYR A 331 -28.63 42.91 -22.86
CA TYR A 331 -28.18 41.51 -22.86
C TYR A 331 -27.46 41.11 -24.15
N GLU A 332 -27.75 41.75 -25.29
CA GLU A 332 -27.18 41.39 -26.60
C GLU A 332 -25.64 41.34 -26.59
N GLY A 333 -24.99 42.36 -26.01
CA GLY A 333 -23.52 42.45 -25.95
C GLY A 333 -22.87 41.35 -25.11
N LEU A 334 -23.56 40.85 -24.08
CA LEU A 334 -23.11 39.71 -23.29
C LEU A 334 -23.17 38.43 -24.14
N PHE A 335 -24.34 38.11 -24.69
CA PHE A 335 -24.53 36.85 -25.42
C PHE A 335 -23.66 36.75 -26.68
N ARG A 336 -23.38 37.85 -27.38
CA ARG A 336 -22.41 37.87 -28.50
C ARG A 336 -20.98 37.45 -28.12
N CYS A 337 -20.58 37.62 -26.85
CA CYS A 337 -19.24 37.29 -26.38
C CYS A 337 -19.12 35.86 -25.84
N TYR A 338 -20.21 35.30 -25.30
CA TYR A 338 -20.16 34.05 -24.52
C TYR A 338 -21.01 32.90 -25.09
N ALA A 339 -21.98 33.18 -25.97
CA ALA A 339 -22.77 32.15 -26.63
C ALA A 339 -22.34 31.98 -28.10
N SER A 340 -22.17 30.73 -28.53
CA SER A 340 -21.88 30.38 -29.91
C SER A 340 -22.77 29.25 -30.38
N LEU A 341 -23.37 29.40 -31.56
CA LEU A 341 -24.07 28.32 -32.24
C LEU A 341 -23.04 27.23 -32.60
N LYS A 342 -23.21 26.02 -32.02
CA LYS A 342 -22.27 24.90 -32.18
C LYS A 342 -22.60 24.06 -33.40
N SER A 343 -23.85 23.61 -33.49
CA SER A 343 -24.32 22.67 -34.52
C SER A 343 -25.84 22.61 -34.56
N PHE A 344 -26.37 21.94 -35.58
CA PHE A 344 -27.80 21.70 -35.78
C PHE A 344 -28.00 20.25 -36.21
N TYR A 345 -28.89 19.53 -35.53
CA TYR A 345 -29.18 18.12 -35.80
C TYR A 345 -30.69 17.89 -35.83
N GLY A 346 -31.22 17.52 -37.00
CA GLY A 346 -32.65 17.30 -37.22
C GLY A 346 -33.44 18.60 -37.09
N ASP A 347 -34.14 18.74 -35.98
CA ASP A 347 -34.91 19.92 -35.54
C ASP A 347 -34.27 20.63 -34.33
N THR A 348 -33.14 20.12 -33.81
CA THR A 348 -32.50 20.60 -32.59
C THR A 348 -31.30 21.50 -32.85
N VAL A 349 -31.34 22.71 -32.28
CA VAL A 349 -30.29 23.73 -32.30
C VAL A 349 -29.41 23.57 -31.06
N ILE A 350 -28.09 23.39 -31.23
CA ILE A 350 -27.13 23.29 -30.12
C ILE A 350 -26.36 24.60 -29.96
N ILE A 351 -26.45 25.20 -28.76
CA ILE A 351 -25.77 26.44 -28.39
C ILE A 351 -24.75 26.12 -27.31
N ASP A 352 -23.47 26.44 -27.56
CA ASP A 352 -22.40 26.36 -26.56
C ASP A 352 -22.31 27.66 -25.77
N LEU A 353 -22.22 27.55 -24.44
CA LEU A 353 -21.90 28.67 -23.54
C LEU A 353 -20.47 28.58 -23.01
N SER A 354 -19.70 29.65 -23.22
CA SER A 354 -18.33 29.79 -22.74
C SER A 354 -18.33 30.22 -21.28
N TYR A 355 -17.75 29.41 -20.40
CA TYR A 355 -17.87 29.56 -18.94
C TYR A 355 -16.98 30.66 -18.36
N SER A 356 -17.54 31.81 -17.96
CA SER A 356 -16.79 32.81 -17.17
C SER A 356 -17.63 33.73 -16.26
N PHE A 357 -18.78 33.29 -15.73
CA PHE A 357 -19.58 34.12 -14.80
C PHE A 357 -19.94 33.40 -13.50
N LYS A 358 -19.69 34.08 -12.38
CA LYS A 358 -20.13 33.72 -11.03
C LYS A 358 -21.01 34.84 -10.46
N SER A 359 -22.32 34.85 -10.77
CA SER A 359 -23.28 35.68 -10.03
C SER A 359 -24.73 35.18 -10.14
N LYS A 360 -25.56 35.52 -9.14
CA LYS A 360 -27.03 35.34 -9.16
C LYS A 360 -27.74 36.02 -10.33
N THR A 361 -27.07 36.94 -11.03
CA THR A 361 -27.63 37.61 -12.20
C THR A 361 -27.74 36.64 -13.39
N LEU A 362 -26.92 35.58 -13.41
CA LEU A 362 -26.90 34.58 -14.48
C LEU A 362 -28.25 33.89 -14.66
N ASP A 363 -28.96 33.55 -13.59
CA ASP A 363 -30.25 32.85 -13.68
C ASP A 363 -31.30 33.71 -14.40
N THR A 364 -31.31 35.03 -14.16
CA THR A 364 -32.18 35.99 -14.84
C THR A 364 -31.78 36.21 -16.30
N TYR A 365 -30.48 36.35 -16.60
CA TYR A 365 -29.99 36.45 -17.97
C TYR A 365 -30.31 35.18 -18.78
N MET A 366 -30.06 34.01 -18.20
CA MET A 366 -30.32 32.71 -18.82
C MET A 366 -31.81 32.49 -19.04
N SER A 367 -32.65 32.75 -18.04
CA SER A 367 -34.11 32.65 -18.20
C SER A 367 -34.62 33.54 -19.34
N THR A 368 -34.10 34.78 -19.43
CA THR A 368 -34.47 35.70 -20.52
C THR A 368 -34.00 35.18 -21.89
N PHE A 369 -32.74 34.76 -22.00
CA PHE A 369 -32.18 34.20 -23.23
C PHE A 369 -32.90 32.94 -23.71
N LEU A 370 -33.20 32.02 -22.79
CA LEU A 370 -33.91 30.78 -23.09
C LEU A 370 -35.34 31.06 -23.55
N ASN A 371 -36.04 31.99 -22.89
CA ASN A 371 -37.37 32.45 -23.33
C ASN A 371 -37.31 33.08 -24.73
N THR A 372 -36.38 34.00 -25.01
CA THR A 372 -36.21 34.60 -26.34
C THR A 372 -35.88 33.56 -27.40
N CYS A 373 -34.99 32.60 -27.12
CA CYS A 373 -34.71 31.50 -28.02
C CYS A 373 -35.97 30.66 -28.28
N GLN A 374 -36.73 30.32 -27.23
CA GLN A 374 -37.97 29.56 -27.34
C GLN A 374 -39.03 30.30 -28.16
N GLU A 375 -39.20 31.62 -28.00
CA GLU A 375 -40.14 32.42 -28.80
C GLU A 375 -39.77 32.51 -30.28
N VAL A 376 -38.46 32.67 -30.59
CA VAL A 376 -37.96 32.74 -31.97
C VAL A 376 -38.01 31.37 -32.66
N LEU A 377 -37.75 30.29 -31.92
CA LEU A 377 -37.64 28.94 -32.47
C LEU A 377 -38.98 28.16 -32.44
N ALA A 378 -39.91 28.47 -31.53
CA ALA A 378 -41.28 27.94 -31.58
C ALA A 378 -42.01 28.37 -32.86
N LYS A 379 -41.74 29.58 -33.38
CA LYS A 379 -42.22 30.05 -34.70
C LYS A 379 -41.66 29.24 -35.88
N LYS A 380 -40.65 28.41 -35.65
CA LYS A 380 -39.99 27.56 -36.66
C LYS A 380 -40.05 26.06 -36.34
N SER A 381 -40.75 25.66 -35.27
CA SER A 381 -40.81 24.26 -34.79
C SER A 381 -39.44 23.62 -34.52
N LEU A 382 -38.50 24.39 -33.94
CA LEU A 382 -37.15 23.91 -33.61
C LEU A 382 -36.94 23.80 -32.09
N TYR A 383 -36.20 22.76 -31.68
CA TYR A 383 -35.79 22.55 -30.29
C TYR A 383 -34.45 23.21 -29.99
N ILE A 384 -34.16 23.39 -28.72
CA ILE A 384 -32.92 23.98 -28.22
C ILE A 384 -32.30 23.03 -27.22
N ARG A 385 -30.99 22.83 -27.36
CA ARG A 385 -30.13 22.26 -26.34
C ARG A 385 -28.99 23.25 -26.05
N VAL A 386 -28.81 23.60 -24.79
CA VAL A 386 -27.72 24.46 -24.34
C VAL A 386 -26.69 23.60 -23.60
N ASP A 387 -25.54 23.45 -24.23
CA ASP A 387 -24.39 22.73 -23.68
C ASP A 387 -23.41 23.72 -23.03
N LEU A 388 -22.74 23.28 -21.97
CA LEU A 388 -21.58 24.00 -21.47
C LEU A 388 -20.38 23.70 -22.38
N LYS A 389 -19.73 24.75 -22.89
CA LYS A 389 -18.58 24.58 -23.78
C LYS A 389 -17.46 23.81 -23.08
N ASP A 390 -16.86 22.87 -23.80
CA ASP A 390 -15.80 21.97 -23.32
C ASP A 390 -16.21 21.06 -22.14
N SER A 391 -17.52 20.82 -21.94
CA SER A 391 -18.08 19.93 -20.92
C SER A 391 -19.21 19.05 -21.51
N PRO A 392 -19.41 17.81 -21.02
CA PRO A 392 -20.55 16.97 -21.40
C PRO A 392 -21.88 17.40 -20.72
N GLN A 393 -21.87 18.45 -19.89
CA GLN A 393 -23.05 18.90 -19.15
C GLN A 393 -24.04 19.65 -20.05
N ILE A 394 -25.26 19.11 -20.14
CA ILE A 394 -26.43 19.83 -20.64
C ILE A 394 -26.88 20.79 -19.54
N LEU A 395 -26.90 22.10 -19.84
CA LEU A 395 -27.38 23.12 -18.91
C LEU A 395 -28.90 23.26 -19.00
N TRP A 396 -29.46 23.13 -20.19
CA TRP A 396 -30.89 23.25 -20.44
C TRP A 396 -31.29 22.59 -21.78
N GLN A 397 -32.52 22.08 -21.85
CA GLN A 397 -33.13 21.56 -23.06
C GLN A 397 -34.61 21.94 -23.10
N SER A 398 -35.09 22.37 -24.27
CA SER A 398 -36.49 22.79 -24.44
C SER A 398 -37.45 21.60 -24.36
N VAL A 399 -38.46 21.69 -23.49
CA VAL A 399 -39.51 20.67 -23.34
C VAL A 399 -40.68 20.97 -24.29
N ASN A 400 -41.24 19.94 -24.91
CA ASN A 400 -42.34 20.08 -25.85
C ASN A 400 -43.61 20.65 -25.19
N SER A 401 -44.28 21.60 -25.85
CA SER A 401 -45.49 22.28 -25.34
C SER A 401 -46.74 21.40 -25.23
N THR A 402 -46.62 20.10 -25.55
CA THR A 402 -47.69 19.10 -25.48
C THR A 402 -47.58 18.12 -24.31
N GLY A 403 -46.58 18.27 -23.43
CA GLY A 403 -46.54 17.56 -22.14
C GLY A 403 -46.38 16.03 -22.21
N LYS A 404 -46.01 15.48 -23.37
CA LYS A 404 -45.58 14.08 -23.51
C LYS A 404 -44.05 14.03 -23.57
N LEU A 405 -43.45 13.28 -22.65
CA LEU A 405 -42.08 12.78 -22.79
C LEU A 405 -41.96 12.08 -24.14
N SER A 406 -40.89 12.40 -24.90
CA SER A 406 -40.55 11.65 -26.10
C SER A 406 -40.09 10.24 -25.73
N GLN A 407 -40.10 9.32 -26.69
CA GLN A 407 -39.61 7.95 -26.44
C GLN A 407 -38.11 7.91 -26.11
N ASP A 408 -37.35 8.95 -26.43
CA ASP A 408 -35.89 8.97 -26.28
C ASP A 408 -35.43 9.26 -24.84
N ASP A 409 -36.14 10.08 -24.06
CA ASP A 409 -35.79 10.30 -22.65
C ASP A 409 -36.00 9.02 -21.80
N SER A 410 -37.00 8.22 -22.17
CA SER A 410 -37.19 6.89 -21.60
C SER A 410 -36.06 5.94 -22.01
N GLN A 411 -35.53 6.05 -23.24
CA GLN A 411 -34.39 5.26 -23.68
C GLN A 411 -33.08 5.69 -22.99
N ALA A 412 -32.83 6.99 -22.78
CA ALA A 412 -31.63 7.47 -22.09
C ALA A 412 -31.60 7.02 -20.61
N HIS A 413 -32.74 7.08 -19.91
CA HIS A 413 -32.86 6.53 -18.56
C HIS A 413 -32.74 4.99 -18.54
N GLN A 414 -33.38 4.27 -19.49
CA GLN A 414 -33.21 2.82 -19.61
C GLN A 414 -31.77 2.42 -19.96
N MET A 415 -31.06 3.14 -20.82
CA MET A 415 -29.66 2.89 -21.16
C MET A 415 -28.76 3.10 -19.94
N THR A 416 -28.97 4.16 -19.16
CA THR A 416 -28.17 4.43 -17.96
C THR A 416 -28.38 3.36 -16.87
N GLN A 417 -29.62 2.90 -16.69
CA GLN A 417 -29.92 1.76 -15.80
C GLN A 417 -29.29 0.46 -16.31
N ASN A 418 -29.39 0.19 -17.61
CA ASN A 418 -28.82 -1.00 -18.27
C ASN A 418 -27.27 -1.04 -18.14
N LEU A 419 -26.58 0.10 -18.33
CA LEU A 419 -25.13 0.18 -18.12
C LEU A 419 -24.74 -0.15 -16.68
N ASN A 420 -25.43 0.40 -15.67
CA ASN A 420 -25.14 0.08 -14.28
C ASN A 420 -25.42 -1.41 -13.97
N ASP A 421 -26.52 -1.98 -14.47
CA ASP A 421 -26.83 -3.40 -14.27
C ASP A 421 -25.80 -4.33 -14.93
N ILE A 422 -25.32 -3.99 -16.13
CA ILE A 422 -24.21 -4.69 -16.81
C ILE A 422 -22.92 -4.58 -15.98
N TRP A 423 -22.63 -3.40 -15.42
CA TRP A 423 -21.46 -3.18 -14.57
C TRP A 423 -21.50 -4.01 -13.28
N GLN A 424 -22.65 -4.07 -12.60
CA GLN A 424 -22.83 -4.91 -11.42
C GLN A 424 -22.75 -6.40 -11.74
N GLN A 425 -23.22 -6.83 -12.92
CA GLN A 425 -23.03 -8.21 -13.39
C GLN A 425 -21.56 -8.54 -13.68
N LEU A 426 -20.80 -7.60 -14.25
CA LEU A 426 -19.36 -7.75 -14.47
C LEU A 426 -18.63 -8.03 -13.15
N LEU A 427 -18.84 -7.17 -12.14
CA LEU A 427 -18.16 -7.28 -10.85
C LEU A 427 -18.45 -8.63 -10.16
N LYS A 428 -19.67 -9.18 -10.33
CA LYS A 428 -20.06 -10.51 -9.84
C LYS A 428 -19.44 -11.68 -10.62
N ILE A 429 -19.21 -11.52 -11.93
CA ILE A 429 -18.72 -12.60 -12.81
C ILE A 429 -17.20 -12.68 -12.88
N ILE A 430 -16.47 -11.61 -12.55
CA ILE A 430 -14.99 -11.66 -12.37
C ILE A 430 -14.66 -12.77 -11.36
N PRO A 431 -13.81 -13.77 -11.69
CA PRO A 431 -13.46 -14.86 -10.78
C PRO A 431 -12.76 -14.40 -9.49
N ASP A 432 -12.92 -15.13 -8.39
CA ASP A 432 -12.38 -14.70 -7.07
C ASP A 432 -10.85 -14.65 -7.01
N ASN A 433 -10.14 -15.41 -7.85
CA ASN A 433 -8.68 -15.27 -8.01
C ASN A 433 -8.25 -13.94 -8.69
N TYR A 434 -9.21 -13.12 -9.12
CA TYR A 434 -9.05 -11.74 -9.59
C TYR A 434 -9.67 -10.71 -8.62
N ASN A 435 -9.79 -11.01 -7.33
CA ASN A 435 -10.34 -10.09 -6.32
C ASN A 435 -9.69 -8.68 -6.35
N SER A 436 -8.37 -8.57 -6.55
CA SER A 436 -7.70 -7.25 -6.65
C SER A 436 -8.16 -6.42 -7.86
N LEU A 437 -8.49 -7.07 -8.97
CA LEU A 437 -9.11 -6.43 -10.13
C LEU A 437 -10.57 -6.04 -9.85
N ARG A 438 -11.34 -6.95 -9.22
CA ARG A 438 -12.74 -6.68 -8.84
C ARG A 438 -12.81 -5.42 -7.97
N THR A 439 -11.97 -5.31 -6.95
CA THR A 439 -11.89 -4.11 -6.08
C THR A 439 -11.47 -2.87 -6.85
N LEU A 440 -10.44 -2.95 -7.72
CA LEU A 440 -9.99 -1.81 -8.54
C LEU A 440 -11.12 -1.26 -9.42
N LEU A 441 -11.85 -2.13 -10.11
CA LEU A 441 -12.97 -1.72 -10.95
C LEU A 441 -14.14 -1.20 -10.12
N MET A 442 -14.46 -1.84 -8.99
CA MET A 442 -15.54 -1.39 -8.09
C MET A 442 -15.31 0.01 -7.51
N GLN A 443 -14.05 0.41 -7.26
CA GLN A 443 -13.72 1.66 -6.58
C GLN A 443 -13.29 2.80 -7.51
N HIS A 444 -12.61 2.48 -8.61
CA HIS A 444 -12.08 3.49 -9.55
C HIS A 444 -12.64 3.38 -10.96
N GLY A 445 -13.34 2.29 -11.28
CA GLY A 445 -13.90 2.03 -12.60
C GLY A 445 -15.31 2.57 -12.76
N LEU A 446 -15.55 3.25 -13.87
CA LEU A 446 -16.88 3.64 -14.32
C LEU A 446 -17.10 3.12 -15.74
N LEU A 447 -18.15 2.34 -15.97
CA LEU A 447 -18.59 2.01 -17.31
C LEU A 447 -19.21 3.26 -17.95
N LEU A 448 -18.53 3.82 -18.94
CA LEU A 448 -18.93 5.06 -19.59
C LEU A 448 -19.88 4.81 -20.75
N ASP A 449 -19.64 3.77 -21.55
CA ASP A 449 -20.36 3.52 -22.79
C ASP A 449 -20.22 2.07 -23.29
N ILE A 450 -21.22 1.60 -24.06
CA ILE A 450 -21.19 0.36 -24.82
C ILE A 450 -21.79 0.63 -26.21
N GLN A 451 -20.93 0.75 -27.23
CA GLN A 451 -21.34 1.03 -28.62
C GLN A 451 -20.50 0.22 -29.61
N ASN A 452 -21.13 -0.26 -30.69
CA ASN A 452 -20.44 -0.88 -31.83
C ASN A 452 -19.41 -1.96 -31.44
N TYR A 453 -19.82 -2.89 -30.56
CA TYR A 453 -18.96 -3.95 -30.00
C TYR A 453 -17.75 -3.45 -29.18
N ARG A 454 -17.74 -2.18 -28.76
CA ARG A 454 -16.73 -1.60 -27.86
C ARG A 454 -17.34 -1.22 -26.53
N VAL A 455 -16.62 -1.54 -25.45
CA VAL A 455 -16.92 -1.17 -24.06
C VAL A 455 -15.88 -0.17 -23.60
N ILE A 456 -16.32 1.00 -23.11
CA ILE A 456 -15.43 2.08 -22.67
C ILE A 456 -15.52 2.21 -21.14
N ILE A 457 -14.39 2.04 -20.46
CA ILE A 457 -14.26 2.09 -19.00
C ILE A 457 -13.37 3.26 -18.60
N GLY A 458 -13.92 4.20 -17.85
CA GLY A 458 -13.17 5.29 -17.22
C GLY A 458 -12.45 4.82 -15.95
N LEU A 459 -11.22 5.26 -15.75
CA LEU A 459 -10.43 5.07 -14.51
C LEU A 459 -9.83 6.41 -14.04
N SER A 460 -9.68 6.61 -12.73
CA SER A 460 -9.26 7.90 -12.13
C SER A 460 -7.81 8.32 -12.43
N SER A 461 -6.93 7.42 -12.86
CA SER A 461 -5.53 7.73 -13.14
C SER A 461 -4.88 6.82 -14.18
N GLN A 462 -3.89 7.32 -14.93
CA GLN A 462 -3.14 6.52 -15.91
C GLN A 462 -2.49 5.25 -15.31
N PRO A 463 -1.91 5.26 -14.10
CA PRO A 463 -1.37 4.03 -13.50
C PRO A 463 -2.42 2.95 -13.21
N LEU A 464 -3.69 3.32 -13.00
CA LEU A 464 -4.80 2.37 -12.90
C LEU A 464 -5.18 1.81 -14.27
N ILE A 465 -5.16 2.64 -15.32
CA ILE A 465 -5.31 2.20 -16.72
C ILE A 465 -4.20 1.20 -17.07
N ASP A 466 -2.95 1.47 -16.71
CA ASP A 466 -1.81 0.56 -16.91
C ASP A 466 -2.01 -0.78 -16.18
N ARG A 467 -2.61 -0.77 -14.98
CA ARG A 467 -2.95 -1.99 -14.22
C ARG A 467 -4.08 -2.77 -14.87
N ALA A 468 -5.18 -2.11 -15.22
CA ALA A 468 -6.36 -2.73 -15.83
C ALA A 468 -6.02 -3.32 -17.21
N ASN A 469 -5.13 -2.67 -17.97
CA ASN A 469 -4.62 -3.22 -19.22
C ASN A 469 -3.89 -4.57 -19.06
N ARG A 470 -3.23 -4.83 -17.91
CA ARG A 470 -2.60 -6.14 -17.64
C ARG A 470 -3.64 -7.27 -17.53
N ASP A 471 -4.85 -6.96 -17.09
CA ASP A 471 -5.95 -7.93 -16.94
C ASP A 471 -7.03 -7.77 -18.03
N LYS A 472 -6.77 -6.97 -19.08
CA LYS A 472 -7.72 -6.61 -20.15
C LYS A 472 -8.41 -7.82 -20.77
N LEU A 473 -7.70 -8.94 -20.93
CA LEU A 473 -8.25 -10.19 -21.46
C LEU A 473 -9.33 -10.79 -20.56
N GLN A 474 -9.14 -10.79 -19.23
CA GLN A 474 -10.11 -11.29 -18.28
C GLN A 474 -11.35 -10.39 -18.23
N ILE A 475 -11.15 -9.08 -18.26
CA ILE A 475 -12.24 -8.09 -18.29
C ILE A 475 -13.07 -8.28 -19.57
N LYS A 476 -12.40 -8.39 -20.72
CA LYS A 476 -13.02 -8.68 -22.01
C LYS A 476 -13.87 -9.97 -21.95
N GLN A 477 -13.29 -11.10 -21.53
CA GLN A 477 -13.99 -12.39 -21.43
C GLN A 477 -15.22 -12.33 -20.51
N SER A 478 -15.13 -11.60 -19.39
CA SER A 478 -16.26 -11.41 -18.47
C SER A 478 -17.40 -10.60 -19.12
N PHE A 479 -17.09 -9.55 -19.89
CA PHE A 479 -18.10 -8.82 -20.67
C PHE A 479 -18.69 -9.63 -21.82
N GLU A 480 -17.87 -10.37 -22.58
CA GLU A 480 -18.34 -11.23 -23.68
C GLU A 480 -19.34 -12.29 -23.17
N LYS A 481 -19.13 -12.81 -21.96
CA LYS A 481 -20.07 -13.73 -21.28
C LYS A 481 -21.40 -13.07 -20.90
N ILE A 482 -21.41 -11.78 -20.57
CA ILE A 482 -22.62 -11.02 -20.19
C ILE A 482 -23.39 -10.58 -21.44
N LEU A 483 -22.68 -10.07 -22.43
CA LEU A 483 -23.26 -9.46 -23.63
C LEU A 483 -23.55 -10.49 -24.74
N GLY A 484 -23.07 -11.73 -24.61
CA GLY A 484 -23.29 -12.81 -25.57
C GLY A 484 -22.60 -12.63 -26.93
N GLN A 485 -21.69 -11.66 -27.05
CA GLN A 485 -21.04 -11.26 -28.30
C GLN A 485 -19.58 -10.87 -28.07
N SER A 486 -18.74 -11.00 -29.10
CA SER A 486 -17.35 -10.56 -29.06
C SER A 486 -17.26 -9.04 -28.92
N ILE A 487 -16.36 -8.55 -28.06
CA ILE A 487 -16.17 -7.11 -27.83
C ILE A 487 -14.70 -6.66 -27.76
N GLU A 488 -14.48 -5.36 -27.95
CA GLU A 488 -13.26 -4.65 -27.58
C GLU A 488 -13.46 -3.93 -26.24
N VAL A 489 -12.47 -3.98 -25.34
CA VAL A 489 -12.45 -3.16 -24.13
C VAL A 489 -11.47 -2.01 -24.32
N GLN A 490 -11.89 -0.78 -24.06
CA GLN A 490 -11.04 0.40 -24.03
C GLN A 490 -11.08 1.03 -22.63
N PHE A 491 -9.91 1.43 -22.13
CA PHE A 491 -9.78 2.21 -20.92
C PHE A 491 -9.51 3.67 -21.27
N THR A 492 -10.09 4.60 -20.52
CA THR A 492 -9.84 6.03 -20.67
C THR A 492 -9.67 6.69 -19.30
N LEU A 493 -9.05 7.86 -19.28
CA LEU A 493 -8.89 8.65 -18.06
C LEU A 493 -10.20 9.37 -17.75
N LEU A 494 -10.74 9.17 -16.55
CA LEU A 494 -11.74 10.09 -16.00
C LEU A 494 -11.04 11.42 -15.75
N GLN A 495 -11.38 12.45 -16.51
CA GLN A 495 -10.93 13.81 -16.21
C GLN A 495 -11.40 14.15 -14.79
N LYS A 496 -10.47 14.54 -13.89
CA LYS A 496 -10.79 14.83 -12.50
C LYS A 496 -11.90 15.88 -12.45
N ILE A 497 -13.06 15.49 -11.94
CA ILE A 497 -14.09 16.45 -11.52
C ILE A 497 -13.50 17.21 -10.33
N ASP A 498 -13.26 18.51 -10.48
CA ASP A 498 -12.84 19.36 -9.37
C ASP A 498 -13.98 19.45 -8.35
N ASN A 499 -13.93 18.58 -7.34
CA ASN A 499 -14.93 18.44 -6.27
C ASN A 499 -15.00 19.65 -5.30
N ASN A 500 -14.44 20.80 -5.64
CA ASN A 500 -14.46 22.06 -4.87
C ASN A 500 -15.82 22.80 -4.95
N SER A 501 -16.92 22.07 -5.13
CA SER A 501 -18.30 22.60 -5.22
C SER A 501 -19.29 21.82 -4.35
N LYS A 502 -18.85 21.38 -3.17
CA LYS A 502 -19.72 20.93 -2.07
C LYS A 502 -19.47 21.70 -0.77
N THR A 503 -20.07 22.89 -0.73
CA THR A 503 -20.44 23.65 0.49
C THR A 503 -21.75 24.38 0.21
#